data_AF-A0A9D5YVI8-F1
#
_entry.id   AF-A0A9D5YVI8-F1
#
_cell.length_a   1.000
_cell.length_b   1.000
_cell.length_c   1.000
_cell.angle_alpha   90.00
_cell.angle_beta   90.00
_cell.angle_gamma   90.00
#
_symmetry.space_group_name_H-M   'P 1'
#
loop_
_entity.id
_entity.type
_entity.pdbx_description
1 polymer ?
#
loop_
_entity_poly.entity_id
_entity_poly.type
_entity_poly.pdbx_seq_one_letter_code
_entity_poly.pdbx_strand_id
1 'polypeptide(L)'
;DDLDRAFTPRHRREWASVTDPCDWATESHRAFVEHAAVSPKDNTLGEDYCNRSIPVVDERLSMAGIRLAATLNNLFGEAAASRPAATRPN
;
A
#
# COMPACT_ATOMS: atom_id res chain seq x y z
N ASP A 1 -3.97 15.24 6.90
CA ASP A 1 -2.71 14.72 6.35
C ASP A 1 -2.69 14.84 4.84
N ASP A 2 -1.55 15.12 4.22
CA ASP A 2 -1.40 15.23 2.76
C ASP A 2 -1.76 13.92 2.04
N LEU A 3 -1.56 12.79 2.73
CA LEU A 3 -1.96 11.45 2.30
C LEU A 3 -3.49 11.27 2.18
N ASP A 4 -4.28 11.91 3.04
CA ASP A 4 -5.75 11.86 2.96
C ASP A 4 -6.28 12.71 1.78
N ARG A 5 -5.49 13.70 1.34
CA ARG A 5 -5.81 14.53 0.18
C ARG A 5 -5.52 13.82 -1.14
N ALA A 6 -4.45 13.02 -1.19
CA ALA A 6 -4.08 12.21 -2.34
C ALA A 6 -4.91 10.93 -2.47
N PHE A 7 -5.31 10.30 -1.35
CA PHE A 7 -6.00 9.01 -1.36
C PHE A 7 -7.25 8.99 -0.50
N THR A 8 -8.41 8.83 -1.15
CA THR A 8 -9.71 8.88 -0.49
C THR A 8 -9.93 7.72 0.50
N PRO A 9 -10.84 7.85 1.48
CA PRO A 9 -11.24 6.75 2.37
C PRO A 9 -11.79 5.50 1.66
N ARG A 10 -12.16 5.64 0.37
CA ARG A 10 -12.55 4.53 -0.48
C ARG A 10 -11.33 3.69 -0.88
N HIS A 11 -10.26 4.33 -1.37
CA HIS A 11 -9.01 3.64 -1.75
C HIS A 11 -8.42 2.88 -0.57
N ARG A 12 -8.47 3.47 0.64
CA ARG A 12 -8.01 2.79 1.85
C ARG A 12 -8.75 1.47 2.10
N ARG A 13 -10.08 1.46 1.99
CA ARG A 13 -10.89 0.26 2.20
C ARG A 13 -10.66 -0.78 1.12
N GLU A 14 -10.57 -0.33 -0.11
CA GLU A 14 -10.30 -1.18 -1.27
C GLU A 14 -8.94 -1.89 -1.13
N TRP A 15 -7.87 -1.13 -0.90
CA TRP A 15 -6.53 -1.70 -0.78
C TRP A 15 -6.33 -2.56 0.47
N ALA A 16 -7.01 -2.22 1.57
CA ALA A 16 -7.01 -3.03 2.78
C ALA A 16 -7.76 -4.37 2.62
N SER A 17 -8.69 -4.47 1.65
CA SER A 17 -9.47 -5.69 1.42
C SER A 17 -8.67 -6.79 0.70
N VAL A 18 -7.62 -6.42 -0.02
CA VAL A 18 -6.71 -7.38 -0.67
C VAL A 18 -5.64 -7.80 0.33
N THR A 19 -5.74 -9.02 0.84
CA THR A 19 -4.88 -9.52 1.94
C THR A 19 -3.91 -10.62 1.51
N ASP A 20 -4.06 -11.19 0.32
CA ASP A 20 -3.14 -12.20 -0.21
C ASP A 20 -1.88 -11.54 -0.81
N PRO A 21 -0.67 -11.85 -0.31
CA PRO A 21 0.58 -11.37 -0.88
C PRO A 21 0.80 -11.75 -2.34
N CYS A 22 0.22 -12.85 -2.83
CA CYS A 22 0.32 -13.27 -4.23
C CYS A 22 -0.37 -12.27 -5.17
N ASP A 23 -1.49 -11.69 -4.74
CA ASP A 23 -2.18 -10.64 -5.48
C ASP A 23 -1.32 -9.38 -5.54
N TRP A 24 -0.67 -9.01 -4.44
CA TRP A 24 0.22 -7.84 -4.39
C TRP A 24 1.43 -8.00 -5.32
N ALA A 25 1.99 -9.21 -5.40
CA ALA A 25 3.08 -9.52 -6.31
C ALA A 25 2.63 -9.43 -7.77
N THR A 26 1.43 -9.95 -8.08
CA THR A 26 0.83 -9.89 -9.43
C THR A 26 0.59 -8.44 -9.86
N GLU A 27 0.06 -7.60 -8.97
CA GLU A 27 -0.12 -6.17 -9.22
C GLU A 27 1.21 -5.44 -9.44
N SER A 28 2.24 -5.78 -8.67
CA SER A 28 3.57 -5.19 -8.82
C SER A 28 4.19 -5.56 -10.17
N HIS A 29 4.02 -6.81 -10.60
CA HIS A 29 4.46 -7.24 -11.93
C HIS A 29 3.74 -6.48 -13.04
N ARG A 30 2.42 -6.30 -12.94
CA ARG A 30 1.65 -5.50 -13.91
C ARG A 30 2.15 -4.06 -13.95
N ALA A 31 2.37 -3.43 -12.79
CA ALA A 31 2.90 -2.06 -12.71
C ALA A 31 4.27 -1.93 -13.40
N PHE A 32 5.14 -2.93 -13.23
CA PHE A 32 6.42 -2.98 -13.92
C PHE A 32 6.24 -3.03 -15.44
N VAL A 33 5.38 -3.93 -15.94
CA VAL A 33 5.11 -4.05 -17.37
C VAL A 33 4.58 -2.75 -17.96
N GLU A 34 3.68 -2.07 -17.25
CA GLU A 34 3.02 -0.85 -17.73
C GLU A 34 3.93 0.39 -17.68
N HIS A 35 4.79 0.51 -16.65
CA HIS A 35 5.51 1.75 -16.38
C HIS A 35 7.03 1.68 -16.55
N ALA A 36 7.63 0.49 -16.43
CA ALA A 36 9.09 0.33 -16.32
C ALA A 36 9.71 -0.64 -17.33
N ALA A 37 8.91 -1.48 -18.00
CA ALA A 37 9.44 -2.50 -18.92
C ALA A 37 10.02 -1.93 -20.23
N VAL A 38 9.68 -0.68 -20.59
CA VAL A 38 10.25 -0.02 -21.77
C VAL A 38 11.56 0.66 -21.38
N SER A 39 12.68 0.07 -21.80
CA SER A 39 13.99 0.69 -21.66
C SER A 39 14.05 2.01 -22.46
N PRO A 40 14.54 3.11 -21.88
CA PRO A 40 14.82 4.32 -22.64
C PRO A 40 15.80 4.04 -23.78
N LYS A 41 15.70 4.79 -24.88
CA LYS A 41 16.77 4.83 -25.88
C LYS A 41 18.06 5.21 -25.15
N ASP A 42 19.13 4.47 -25.42
CA ASP A 42 20.46 4.64 -24.83
C ASP A 42 20.58 4.26 -23.34
N ASN A 43 19.63 3.51 -22.77
CA ASN A 43 19.64 3.02 -21.38
C ASN A 43 19.81 4.13 -20.32
N THR A 44 19.52 5.38 -20.68
CA THR A 44 19.69 6.53 -19.78
C THR A 44 18.32 6.92 -19.21
N LEU A 45 18.18 6.81 -17.89
CA LEU A 45 16.98 7.25 -17.17
C LEU A 45 17.12 8.74 -16.85
N GLY A 46 16.46 9.58 -17.63
CA GLY A 46 16.43 11.03 -17.42
C GLY A 46 15.28 11.50 -16.55
N GLU A 47 15.16 12.82 -16.41
CA GLU A 47 14.12 13.48 -15.63
C GLU A 47 12.69 13.06 -16.03
N ASP A 48 12.44 12.85 -17.32
CA ASP A 48 11.16 12.36 -17.83
C ASP A 48 10.76 10.98 -17.28
N TYR A 49 11.75 10.10 -17.03
CA TYR A 49 11.51 8.82 -16.40
C TYR A 49 11.13 9.01 -14.93
N CYS A 50 11.85 9.86 -14.21
CA CYS A 50 11.56 10.19 -12.82
C CYS A 50 10.15 10.78 -12.67
N ASN A 51 9.82 11.82 -13.44
CA ASN A 51 8.54 12.51 -13.38
C ASN A 51 7.35 11.58 -13.67
N ARG A 52 7.52 10.60 -14.57
CA ARG A 52 6.51 9.57 -14.83
C ARG A 52 6.44 8.49 -13.75
N SER A 53 7.56 8.18 -13.11
CA SER A 53 7.66 7.07 -12.15
C SER A 53 7.27 7.47 -10.72
N ILE A 54 7.55 8.71 -10.30
CA ILE A 54 7.20 9.25 -8.98
C ILE A 54 5.74 8.94 -8.58
N PRO A 55 4.70 9.29 -9.37
CA PRO A 55 3.32 9.03 -8.97
C PRO A 55 3.01 7.53 -8.82
N VAL A 56 3.65 6.67 -9.62
CA VAL A 56 3.49 5.21 -9.52
C VAL A 56 4.11 4.70 -8.22
N VAL A 57 5.30 5.19 -7.86
CA VAL A 57 5.99 4.83 -6.62
C VAL A 57 5.18 5.29 -5.41
N ASP A 58 4.66 6.52 -5.42
CA ASP A 58 3.86 7.09 -4.33
C ASP A 58 2.58 6.28 -4.08
N GLU A 59 1.88 5.87 -5.14
CA GLU A 59 0.71 5.00 -5.03
C GLU A 59 1.09 3.64 -4.43
N ARG A 60 2.16 3.01 -4.91
CA ARG A 60 2.59 1.68 -4.44
C ARG A 60 3.02 1.70 -2.97
N LEU A 61 3.74 2.74 -2.54
CA LEU A 61 4.11 2.93 -1.13
C LEU A 61 2.87 3.12 -0.24
N SER A 62 1.87 3.87 -0.73
CA SER A 62 0.62 4.08 -0.01
C SER A 62 -0.18 2.78 0.15
N MET A 63 -0.30 2.00 -0.92
CA MET A 63 -0.91 0.67 -0.89
C MET A 63 -0.21 -0.26 0.10
N ALA A 64 1.13 -0.28 0.09
CA ALA A 64 1.92 -1.11 0.98
C ALA A 64 1.68 -0.75 2.46
N GLY A 65 1.68 0.54 2.81
CA GLY A 65 1.39 0.99 4.17
C GLY A 65 0.00 0.57 4.66
N ILE A 66 -1.02 0.70 3.81
CA ILE A 66 -2.40 0.32 4.13
C ILE A 66 -2.54 -1.19 4.32
N ARG A 67 -1.95 -1.98 3.42
CA ARG A 67 -1.96 -3.46 3.49
C ARG A 67 -1.20 -3.98 4.70
N LEU A 68 -0.06 -3.37 5.02
CA LEU A 68 0.69 -3.70 6.22
C LEU A 68 -0.13 -3.42 7.47
N ALA A 69 -0.73 -2.23 7.59
CA ALA A 69 -1.59 -1.89 8.71
C ALA A 69 -2.78 -2.86 8.83
N ALA A 70 -3.45 -3.21 7.73
CA ALA A 70 -4.53 -4.19 7.72
C ALA A 70 -4.06 -5.58 8.17
N THR A 71 -2.90 -6.03 7.69
CA THR A 71 -2.31 -7.33 8.05
C THR A 71 -1.97 -7.39 9.54
N LEU A 72 -1.33 -6.35 10.07
CA LEU A 72 -0.99 -6.27 11.49
C LEU A 72 -2.25 -6.18 12.36
N ASN A 73 -3.25 -5.41 11.95
CA ASN A 73 -4.52 -5.31 12.66
C ASN A 73 -5.29 -6.64 12.64
N ASN A 74 -5.24 -7.41 11.56
CA ASN A 74 -5.84 -8.74 11.51
C ASN A 74 -5.08 -9.72 12.42
N LEU A 75 -3.75 -9.64 12.45
CA LEU A 75 -2.92 -10.54 13.26
C LEU A 75 -3.03 -10.26 14.76
N PHE A 76 -3.12 -8.99 15.15
CA PHE A 76 -3.07 -8.56 16.55
C PHE A 76 -4.40 -8.00 17.10
N GLY A 77 -5.39 -7.71 16.26
CA GLY A 77 -6.64 -7.05 16.64
C GLY A 77 -7.57 -7.92 17.49
N GLU A 78 -7.61 -9.23 17.24
CA GLU A 78 -8.35 -10.17 18.12
C GLU A 78 -7.71 -10.28 19.51
N ALA A 79 -6.38 -10.23 19.61
CA ALA A 79 -5.66 -10.27 20.88
C ALA A 79 -5.95 -9.03 21.75
N ALA A 80 -6.23 -7.88 21.13
CA ALA A 80 -6.64 -6.66 21.84
C ALA A 80 -8.11 -6.71 22.31
N ALA A 81 -9.01 -7.32 21.54
CA ALA A 81 -10.43 -7.44 21.88
C ALA A 81 -10.70 -8.47 23.00
N SER A 82 -9.84 -9.47 23.15
CA SER A 82 -9.99 -10.53 24.16
C SER A 82 -9.47 -10.16 25.56
N ARG A 83 -8.91 -8.96 25.78
CA ARG A 83 -8.53 -8.52 27.13
C ARG A 83 -9.78 -7.99 27.84
N PRO A 84 -10.34 -8.69 28.85
CA PRO A 84 -11.47 -8.14 29.59
C PRO A 84 -10.99 -6.87 30.28
N ALA A 85 -11.77 -5.79 30.14
CA ALA A 85 -11.54 -4.54 30.84
C ALA A 85 -11.38 -4.87 32.32
N ALA A 86 -10.18 -4.64 32.87
CA ALA A 86 -9.90 -4.85 34.27
C ALA A 86 -10.94 -4.08 35.09
N THR A 87 -11.82 -4.80 35.77
CA THR A 87 -12.84 -4.27 36.66
C THR A 87 -12.14 -3.43 37.71
N ARG A 88 -12.23 -2.10 37.58
CA ARG A 88 -11.76 -1.18 38.63
C ARG A 88 -12.67 -1.39 39.85
N PRO A 89 -12.12 -1.78 41.03
CA PRO A 89 -12.90 -1.81 42.26
C PRO A 89 -13.27 -0.38 42.68
N ASN A 90 -14.44 -0.26 43.31
CA ASN A 90 -15.05 0.96 43.85
C ASN A 90 -14.30 1.48 45.09
#